data_AF-A0A0D4RDK5-F1
#
_entry.id   AF-A0A0D4RDK5-F1
#
_cell.length_a   1.000
_cell.length_b   1.000
_cell.length_c   1.000
_cell.angle_alpha   90.00
_cell.angle_beta   90.00
_cell.angle_gamma   90.00
#
_symmetry.space_group_name_H-M   'P 1'
#
loop_
_entity.id
_entity.type
_entity.pdbx_description
1 polymer ?
#
loop_
_entity_poly.entity_id
_entity_poly.type
_entity_poly.pdbx_seq_one_letter_code
_entity_poly.pdbx_strand_id
1 'polypeptide(L)'
;VSVVNALSSKLILRVWRNDKEHRIEFAHGDAVAPLSVVGDANGRRGTEVTFYASAETFTTLEYDFATLEHRLRELAFLNSGVNIRLSDLRHPVEKTENMMYEGGVEEFVKYLDRNKKAMVPTPIVMRAEQSGISVEVAMWWNDSYHENVLCFTNNIPQRDGGTHLAGFRGALTRQVNGYAEVVAKKEKIALTGDDCREGLTAVLSV
;
A
#
# COMPACT_ATOMS: atom_id res chain seq x y z
N VAL A 1 -11.32 -4.97 -13.15
CA VAL A 1 -12.76 -4.76 -12.78
C VAL A 1 -13.63 -5.96 -13.15
N SER A 2 -13.38 -6.68 -14.24
CA SER A 2 -14.17 -7.85 -14.67
C SER A 2 -14.34 -8.93 -13.61
N VAL A 3 -13.28 -9.28 -12.86
CA VAL A 3 -13.37 -10.28 -11.77
C VAL A 3 -14.30 -9.79 -10.65
N VAL A 4 -14.16 -8.54 -10.21
CA VAL A 4 -15.05 -7.97 -9.19
C VAL A 4 -16.51 -8.01 -9.66
N ASN A 5 -16.76 -7.69 -10.93
CA ASN A 5 -18.09 -7.77 -11.53
C ASN A 5 -18.65 -9.21 -11.53
N ALA A 6 -17.85 -10.18 -11.97
CA ALA A 6 -18.24 -11.59 -12.04
C ALA A 6 -18.54 -12.19 -10.66
N LEU A 7 -17.87 -11.72 -9.60
CA LEU A 7 -18.05 -12.21 -8.23
C LEU A 7 -19.04 -11.36 -7.41
N SER A 8 -19.77 -10.46 -8.07
CA SER A 8 -20.79 -9.62 -7.44
C SER A 8 -22.18 -10.04 -7.88
N SER A 9 -23.13 -10.09 -6.95
CA SER A 9 -24.55 -10.26 -7.28
C SER A 9 -25.08 -9.03 -8.02
N LYS A 10 -24.55 -7.85 -7.67
CA LYS A 10 -24.88 -6.56 -8.30
C LYS A 10 -23.66 -5.65 -8.33
N LEU A 11 -23.48 -4.94 -9.44
CA LEU A 11 -22.49 -3.86 -9.58
C LEU A 11 -23.12 -2.66 -10.28
N ILE A 12 -22.95 -1.47 -9.71
CA ILE A 12 -23.36 -0.19 -10.28
C ILE A 12 -22.10 0.61 -10.58
N LEU A 13 -21.98 1.07 -11.82
CA LEU A 13 -20.89 1.93 -12.27
C LEU A 13 -21.47 3.30 -12.64
N ARG A 14 -20.95 4.37 -12.03
CA ARG A 14 -21.18 5.75 -12.45
C ARG A 14 -19.89 6.36 -12.97
N VAL A 15 -19.95 7.02 -14.11
CA VAL A 15 -18.80 7.71 -14.72
C VAL A 15 -19.18 9.15 -15.03
N TRP A 16 -18.42 10.10 -14.51
CA TRP A 16 -18.56 11.53 -14.83
C TRP A 16 -17.47 11.94 -15.81
N ARG A 17 -17.86 12.18 -17.06
CA ARG A 17 -16.97 12.55 -18.17
C ARG A 17 -17.72 13.39 -19.20
N ASN A 18 -17.04 14.35 -19.82
CA ASN A 18 -17.61 15.25 -20.83
C ASN A 18 -18.89 15.94 -20.33
N ASP A 19 -18.87 16.43 -19.09
CA ASP A 19 -19.98 17.08 -18.40
C ASP A 19 -21.27 16.23 -18.28
N LYS A 20 -21.17 14.92 -18.48
CA LYS A 20 -22.28 13.97 -18.35
C LYS A 20 -22.01 12.91 -17.29
N GLU A 21 -23.07 12.51 -16.62
CA GLU A 21 -23.10 11.33 -15.77
C GLU A 21 -23.59 10.13 -16.58
N HIS A 22 -22.77 9.11 -16.67
CA HIS A 22 -23.09 7.84 -17.30
C HIS A 22 -23.32 6.79 -16.22
N ARG A 23 -24.33 5.94 -16.39
CA ARG A 23 -24.65 4.84 -15.46
C ARG A 23 -24.85 3.54 -16.21
N ILE A 24 -24.30 2.46 -15.66
CA ILE A 24 -24.58 1.08 -16.06
C ILE A 24 -24.68 0.20 -14.81
N GLU A 25 -25.52 -0.82 -14.89
CA GLU A 25 -25.75 -1.80 -13.83
C GLU A 25 -25.51 -3.20 -14.38
N PHE A 26 -24.89 -4.03 -13.56
CA PHE A 26 -24.61 -5.43 -13.83
C PHE A 26 -25.25 -6.31 -12.75
N ALA A 27 -25.71 -7.48 -13.15
CA ALA A 27 -26.19 -8.54 -12.26
C ALA A 27 -25.44 -9.82 -12.59
N HIS A 28 -24.75 -10.40 -11.59
CA HIS A 28 -23.94 -11.62 -11.76
C HIS A 28 -22.95 -11.56 -12.94
N GLY A 29 -22.36 -10.38 -13.19
CA GLY A 29 -21.41 -10.15 -14.28
C GLY A 29 -22.02 -9.63 -15.59
N ASP A 30 -23.32 -9.83 -15.81
CA ASP A 30 -23.99 -9.44 -17.06
C ASP A 30 -24.58 -8.04 -16.98
N ALA A 31 -24.45 -7.27 -18.06
CA ALA A 31 -25.03 -5.93 -18.14
C ALA A 31 -26.56 -6.02 -18.19
N VAL A 32 -27.23 -5.38 -17.24
CA VAL A 32 -28.70 -5.34 -17.17
C VAL A 32 -29.29 -4.46 -18.26
N ALA A 33 -28.55 -3.41 -18.66
CA ALA A 33 -28.88 -2.52 -19.74
C ALA A 33 -27.60 -1.89 -20.33
N PRO A 34 -27.66 -1.35 -21.56
CA PRO A 34 -26.56 -0.56 -22.12
C PRO A 34 -26.21 0.66 -21.24
N LEU A 35 -24.97 1.14 -21.35
CA LEU A 35 -24.52 2.37 -20.70
C LEU A 35 -25.43 3.54 -21.14
N SER A 36 -25.99 4.26 -20.16
CA SER A 36 -26.92 5.36 -20.42
C SER A 36 -26.42 6.65 -19.78
N VAL A 37 -26.74 7.78 -20.40
CA VAL A 37 -26.55 9.11 -19.78
C VAL A 37 -27.75 9.36 -18.87
N VAL A 38 -27.50 9.60 -17.59
CA VAL A 38 -28.54 9.80 -16.57
C VAL A 38 -28.66 11.25 -16.10
N GLY A 39 -27.74 12.12 -16.51
CA GLY A 39 -27.79 13.54 -16.18
C GLY A 39 -26.50 14.28 -16.52
N ASP A 40 -26.42 15.53 -16.08
CA ASP A 40 -25.19 16.34 -16.15
C ASP A 40 -24.25 16.01 -14.99
N ALA A 41 -22.94 16.14 -15.24
CA ALA A 41 -21.92 15.82 -14.23
C ALA A 41 -21.80 16.85 -13.11
N ASN A 42 -22.39 18.04 -13.28
CA ASN A 42 -22.41 19.10 -12.27
C ASN A 42 -21.03 19.41 -11.67
N GLY A 43 -20.00 19.49 -12.54
CA GLY A 43 -18.61 19.76 -12.14
C GLY A 43 -17.85 18.54 -11.58
N ARG A 44 -18.47 17.36 -11.47
CA ARG A 44 -17.77 16.12 -11.09
C ARG A 44 -16.97 15.55 -12.26
N ARG A 45 -15.84 14.91 -11.95
CA ARG A 45 -15.07 14.08 -12.89
C ARG A 45 -14.53 12.86 -12.16
N GLY A 46 -14.69 11.68 -12.74
CA GLY A 46 -14.17 10.43 -12.15
C GLY A 46 -15.13 9.26 -12.31
N THR A 47 -14.89 8.22 -11.51
CA THR A 47 -15.64 6.96 -11.57
C THR A 47 -16.01 6.54 -10.16
N GLU A 48 -17.25 6.11 -9.98
CA GLU A 48 -17.75 5.48 -8.75
C GLU A 48 -18.17 4.05 -9.09
N VAL A 49 -17.73 3.12 -8.25
CA VAL A 49 -18.06 1.70 -8.35
C VAL A 49 -18.71 1.30 -7.04
N THR A 50 -19.96 0.84 -7.12
CA THR A 50 -20.66 0.21 -6.00
C THR A 50 -20.87 -1.25 -6.35
N PHE A 51 -20.50 -2.18 -5.47
CA PHE A 51 -20.67 -3.60 -5.73
C PHE A 51 -21.15 -4.32 -4.48
N TYR A 52 -21.82 -5.45 -4.70
CA TYR A 52 -22.37 -6.32 -3.68
C TYR A 52 -21.79 -7.70 -3.90
N ALA A 53 -20.91 -8.16 -3.01
CA ALA A 53 -20.31 -9.49 -3.11
C ALA A 53 -21.39 -10.59 -3.17
N SER A 54 -21.18 -11.59 -4.04
CA SER A 54 -22.14 -12.69 -4.21
C SER A 54 -22.09 -13.67 -3.04
N ALA A 55 -23.24 -13.92 -2.41
CA ALA A 55 -23.42 -14.95 -1.38
C ALA A 55 -23.20 -16.38 -1.92
N GLU A 56 -23.29 -16.57 -3.24
CA GLU A 56 -23.02 -17.87 -3.88
C GLU A 56 -21.52 -18.16 -3.96
N THR A 57 -20.69 -17.12 -3.91
CA THR A 57 -19.22 -17.23 -3.98
C THR A 57 -18.57 -17.13 -2.60
N PHE A 58 -19.02 -16.20 -1.77
CA PHE A 58 -18.40 -15.89 -0.49
C PHE A 58 -19.26 -16.36 0.68
N THR A 59 -18.63 -17.05 1.63
CA THR A 59 -19.29 -17.48 2.87
C THR A 59 -19.50 -16.33 3.86
N THR A 60 -18.65 -15.31 3.81
CA THR A 60 -18.73 -14.10 4.63
C THR A 60 -18.86 -12.88 3.72
N LEU A 61 -19.89 -12.06 3.95
CA LEU A 61 -20.15 -10.83 3.19
C LEU A 61 -19.86 -9.57 4.00
N GLU A 62 -19.55 -9.72 5.28
CA GLU A 62 -19.22 -8.60 6.15
C GLU A 62 -17.79 -8.12 5.87
N TYR A 63 -17.68 -6.86 5.47
CA TYR A 63 -16.38 -6.20 5.32
C TYR A 63 -15.84 -5.79 6.69
N ASP A 64 -14.59 -6.15 6.96
CA ASP A 64 -13.88 -5.71 8.15
C ASP A 64 -13.27 -4.32 7.96
N PHE A 65 -13.66 -3.38 8.83
CA PHE A 65 -13.22 -1.99 8.73
C PHE A 65 -11.71 -1.88 8.92
N ALA A 66 -11.15 -2.60 9.90
CA ALA A 66 -9.73 -2.51 10.25
C ALA A 66 -8.84 -2.99 9.10
N THR A 67 -9.25 -4.05 8.39
CA THR A 67 -8.57 -4.58 7.21
C THR A 67 -8.55 -3.55 6.07
N LEU A 68 -9.70 -2.92 5.78
CA LEU A 68 -9.77 -1.87 4.75
C LEU A 68 -8.96 -0.64 5.14
N GLU A 69 -9.10 -0.19 6.39
CA GLU A 69 -8.37 0.94 6.94
C GLU A 69 -6.86 0.72 6.84
N HIS A 70 -6.37 -0.44 7.26
CA HIS A 70 -4.96 -0.79 7.18
C HIS A 70 -4.46 -0.67 5.73
N ARG A 71 -5.14 -1.34 4.78
CA ARG A 71 -4.72 -1.34 3.38
C ARG A 71 -4.78 0.05 2.73
N LEU A 72 -5.83 0.82 3.01
CA LEU A 72 -5.99 2.17 2.49
C LEU A 72 -4.96 3.14 3.09
N ARG A 73 -4.55 2.93 4.34
CA ARG A 73 -3.50 3.72 4.99
C ARG A 73 -2.14 3.50 4.33
N GLU A 74 -1.79 2.26 4.00
CA GLU A 74 -0.57 1.97 3.22
C GLU A 74 -0.58 2.71 1.88
N LEU A 75 -1.72 2.65 1.16
CA LEU A 75 -1.87 3.35 -0.11
C LEU A 75 -1.75 4.87 0.04
N ALA A 76 -2.28 5.45 1.11
CA ALA A 76 -2.17 6.89 1.38
C ALA A 76 -0.70 7.29 1.61
N PHE A 77 0.12 6.46 2.28
CA PHE A 77 1.55 6.72 2.42
C PHE A 77 2.28 6.65 1.07
N LEU A 78 1.98 5.64 0.25
CA LEU A 78 2.62 5.45 -1.06
C LEU A 78 2.21 6.49 -2.11
N ASN A 79 1.09 7.20 -1.89
CA ASN A 79 0.56 8.21 -2.81
C ASN A 79 0.48 9.56 -2.11
N SER A 80 1.64 10.21 -1.95
CA SER A 80 1.72 11.49 -1.24
C SER A 80 0.77 12.54 -1.85
N GLY A 81 0.01 13.21 -0.98
CA GLY A 81 -0.98 14.22 -1.37
C GLY A 81 -2.33 13.67 -1.85
N VAL A 82 -2.51 12.34 -1.96
CA VAL A 82 -3.82 11.74 -2.23
C VAL A 82 -4.62 11.63 -0.94
N ASN A 83 -5.81 12.21 -0.93
CA ASN A 83 -6.76 12.07 0.18
C ASN A 83 -7.62 10.82 -0.03
N ILE A 84 -7.52 9.87 0.90
CA ILE A 84 -8.35 8.67 0.96
C ILE A 84 -9.28 8.77 2.17
N ARG A 85 -10.59 8.75 1.91
CA ARG A 85 -11.63 8.70 2.94
C ARG A 85 -12.26 7.30 2.99
N LEU A 86 -12.26 6.70 4.17
CA LEU A 86 -12.96 5.46 4.47
C LEU A 86 -14.12 5.76 5.43
N SER A 87 -15.35 5.42 5.04
CA SER A 87 -16.55 5.64 5.85
C SER A 87 -17.34 4.34 6.01
N ASP A 88 -17.75 4.04 7.24
CA ASP A 88 -18.66 2.93 7.58
C ASP A 88 -20.04 3.47 7.97
N LEU A 89 -21.02 3.16 7.14
CA LEU A 89 -22.40 3.61 7.27
C LEU A 89 -23.31 2.55 7.90
N ARG A 90 -22.77 1.42 8.40
CA ARG A 90 -23.56 0.33 9.02
C ARG A 90 -24.12 0.70 10.39
N HIS A 91 -23.46 1.63 11.08
CA HIS A 91 -23.80 2.02 12.45
C HIS A 91 -24.59 3.34 12.47
N PRO A 92 -25.38 3.63 13.53
CA PRO A 92 -26.09 4.90 13.67
C PRO A 92 -25.16 6.12 13.68
N VAL A 93 -23.94 5.95 14.17
CA VAL A 93 -22.86 6.94 14.09
C VAL A 93 -21.90 6.48 13.00
N GLU A 94 -21.76 7.29 11.96
CA GLU A 94 -20.78 7.06 10.88
C GLU A 94 -19.36 7.02 11.48
N LYS A 95 -18.65 5.91 11.25
CA LYS A 95 -17.22 5.85 11.53
C LYS A 95 -16.47 6.30 10.28
N THR A 96 -15.71 7.38 10.36
CA THR A 96 -14.92 7.92 9.23
C THR A 96 -13.46 8.05 9.60
N GLU A 97 -12.59 7.61 8.70
CA GLU A 97 -11.14 7.83 8.74
C GLU A 97 -10.72 8.59 7.47
N ASN A 98 -9.96 9.69 7.66
CA ASN A 98 -9.36 10.45 6.56
C ASN A 98 -7.84 10.23 6.60
N MET A 99 -7.28 9.84 5.46
CA MET A 99 -5.87 9.47 5.32
C MET A 99 -5.27 10.30 4.19
N MET A 100 -4.39 11.22 4.54
CA MET A 100 -3.61 12.03 3.61
C MET A 100 -2.25 12.27 4.24
N TYR A 101 -1.20 11.85 3.55
CA TYR A 101 0.17 11.95 4.02
C TYR A 101 1.04 12.60 2.95
N GLU A 102 2.06 13.31 3.39
CA GLU A 102 3.00 14.02 2.49
C GLU A 102 4.43 13.45 2.60
N GLY A 103 4.75 12.72 3.67
CA GLY A 103 6.11 12.21 3.92
C GLY A 103 6.44 10.88 3.23
N GLY A 104 5.55 10.35 2.40
CA GLY A 104 5.82 9.17 1.57
C GLY A 104 6.22 7.92 2.38
N VAL A 105 7.21 7.17 1.85
CA VAL A 105 7.76 5.98 2.52
C VAL A 105 8.45 6.30 3.85
N GLU A 106 8.96 7.52 4.05
CA GLU A 106 9.65 7.91 5.29
C GLU A 106 8.65 7.96 6.46
N GLU A 107 7.51 8.61 6.23
CA GLU A 107 6.42 8.67 7.19
C GLU A 107 5.82 7.28 7.44
N PHE A 108 5.77 6.44 6.39
CA PHE A 108 5.31 5.07 6.51
C PHE A 108 6.20 4.24 7.46
N VAL A 109 7.52 4.30 7.31
CA VAL A 109 8.44 3.58 8.21
C VAL A 109 8.31 4.07 9.66
N LYS A 110 8.18 5.39 9.87
CA LYS A 110 7.92 5.96 11.20
C LYS A 110 6.59 5.43 11.78
N TYR A 111 5.56 5.33 10.95
CA TYR A 111 4.26 4.79 11.37
C TYR A 111 4.36 3.32 11.78
N LEU A 112 5.09 2.49 11.02
CA LEU A 112 5.27 1.06 11.32
C LEU A 112 5.94 0.85 12.68
N ASP A 113 6.91 1.70 13.02
CA ASP A 113 7.70 1.58 14.24
C ASP A 113 7.28 2.55 15.36
N ARG A 114 6.10 3.17 15.27
CA ARG A 114 5.60 4.15 16.26
C ARG A 114 5.57 3.65 17.72
N ASN A 115 5.57 2.34 17.92
CA ASN A 115 5.56 1.69 19.23
C ASN A 115 6.92 1.06 19.62
N LYS A 116 7.98 1.29 18.84
CA LYS A 116 9.34 0.79 19.07
C LYS A 116 10.31 1.94 19.29
N LYS A 117 11.47 1.67 19.89
CA LYS A 117 12.50 2.70 20.09
C LYS A 117 13.45 2.68 18.90
N ALA A 118 13.49 3.78 18.16
CA ALA A 118 14.45 3.94 17.06
C ALA A 118 15.89 3.98 17.58
N MET A 119 16.78 3.27 16.90
CA MET A 119 18.23 3.24 17.19
C MET A 119 18.98 4.39 16.52
N VAL A 120 18.37 5.00 15.50
CA VAL A 120 18.89 6.16 14.77
C VAL A 120 17.86 7.29 14.78
N PRO A 121 18.27 8.58 14.74
CA PRO A 121 17.35 9.70 14.91
C PRO A 121 16.28 9.85 13.81
N THR A 122 16.64 9.50 12.57
CA THR A 122 15.78 9.67 11.38
C THR A 122 15.92 8.49 10.44
N PRO A 123 14.86 8.07 9.74
CA PRO A 123 14.97 7.04 8.72
C PRO A 123 15.94 7.42 7.59
N ILE A 124 16.64 6.43 7.07
CA ILE A 124 17.45 6.55 5.87
C ILE A 124 16.52 6.42 4.68
N VAL A 125 16.47 7.45 3.83
CA VAL A 125 15.66 7.48 2.62
C VAL A 125 16.55 7.48 1.39
N MET A 126 16.25 6.62 0.43
CA MET A 126 16.96 6.50 -0.84
C MET A 126 15.96 6.49 -1.98
N ARG A 127 16.22 7.28 -3.02
CA ARG A 127 15.45 7.31 -4.26
C ARG A 127 16.42 7.20 -5.42
N ALA A 128 16.13 6.30 -6.35
CA ALA A 128 16.92 6.14 -7.56
C ALA A 128 15.99 5.80 -8.72
N GLU A 129 16.33 6.27 -9.92
CA GLU A 129 15.69 5.86 -11.15
C GLU A 129 16.78 5.36 -12.11
N GLN A 130 16.60 4.15 -12.64
CA GLN A 130 17.53 3.59 -13.61
C GLN A 130 16.76 2.77 -14.65
N SER A 131 17.03 3.03 -15.92
CA SER A 131 16.41 2.29 -17.04
C SER A 131 14.88 2.28 -17.00
N GLY A 132 14.27 3.38 -16.53
CA GLY A 132 12.81 3.52 -16.39
C GLY A 132 12.20 2.79 -15.19
N ILE A 133 13.03 2.23 -14.29
CA ILE A 133 12.60 1.64 -13.02
C ILE A 133 12.94 2.63 -11.91
N SER A 134 11.94 3.09 -11.17
CA SER A 134 12.11 3.91 -9.97
C SER A 134 12.15 3.00 -8.75
N VAL A 135 13.06 3.26 -7.83
CA VAL A 135 13.14 2.56 -6.55
C VAL A 135 13.17 3.61 -5.45
N GLU A 136 12.26 3.47 -4.50
CA GLU A 136 12.19 4.28 -3.30
C GLU A 136 12.23 3.38 -2.06
N VAL A 137 13.17 3.68 -1.16
CA VAL A 137 13.36 2.94 0.09
C VAL A 137 13.41 3.91 1.25
N ALA A 138 12.63 3.65 2.29
CA ALA A 138 12.91 4.17 3.63
C ALA A 138 13.24 3.01 4.56
N MET A 139 14.22 3.17 5.43
CA MET A 139 14.60 2.14 6.40
C MET A 139 15.27 2.71 7.64
N TRP A 140 15.17 2.00 8.75
CA TRP A 140 15.95 2.24 9.95
C TRP A 140 16.00 1.01 10.86
N TRP A 141 16.77 1.10 11.94
CA TRP A 141 16.83 0.08 12.97
C TRP A 141 16.09 0.54 14.23
N ASN A 142 15.46 -0.40 14.90
CA ASN A 142 14.80 -0.25 16.19
C ASN A 142 15.39 -1.25 17.21
N ASP A 143 14.89 -1.20 18.43
CA ASP A 143 15.32 -2.03 19.56
C ASP A 143 14.71 -3.44 19.61
N SER A 144 14.02 -3.87 18.55
CA SER A 144 13.50 -5.23 18.44
C SER A 144 14.46 -6.18 17.72
N TYR A 145 14.16 -7.47 17.75
CA TYR A 145 14.94 -8.51 17.08
C TYR A 145 14.36 -8.93 15.72
N HIS A 146 13.25 -8.31 15.30
CA HIS A 146 12.48 -8.77 14.13
C HIS A 146 12.70 -7.86 12.92
N GLU A 147 13.01 -8.47 11.78
CA GLU A 147 12.98 -7.82 10.47
C GLU A 147 11.52 -7.55 10.05
N ASN A 148 11.21 -6.31 9.68
CA ASN A 148 9.93 -5.92 9.12
C ASN A 148 10.14 -5.13 7.81
N VAL A 149 10.16 -5.83 6.68
CA VAL A 149 10.33 -5.23 5.36
C VAL A 149 9.03 -5.34 4.57
N LEU A 150 8.38 -4.21 4.31
CA LEU A 150 7.22 -4.15 3.42
C LEU A 150 7.68 -3.85 1.99
N CYS A 151 7.25 -4.71 1.07
CA CYS A 151 7.66 -4.65 -0.32
C CYS A 151 6.47 -4.29 -1.22
N PHE A 152 6.67 -3.35 -2.14
CA PHE A 152 5.65 -2.89 -3.07
C PHE A 152 6.20 -2.85 -4.49
N THR A 153 5.33 -3.15 -5.45
CA THR A 153 5.58 -2.95 -6.87
C THR A 153 4.37 -2.26 -7.48
N ASN A 154 4.53 -1.05 -8.00
CA ASN A 154 3.42 -0.21 -8.49
C ASN A 154 2.26 -0.09 -7.48
N ASN A 155 2.58 0.22 -6.21
CA ASN A 155 1.64 0.32 -5.09
C ASN A 155 0.95 -1.00 -4.65
N ILE A 156 1.34 -2.13 -5.23
CA ILE A 156 0.82 -3.45 -4.88
C ILE A 156 1.77 -4.17 -3.92
N PRO A 157 1.29 -4.61 -2.74
CA PRO A 157 2.11 -5.28 -1.75
C PRO A 157 2.52 -6.66 -2.25
N GLN A 158 3.78 -7.00 -2.02
CA GLN A 158 4.36 -8.28 -2.37
C GLN A 158 4.63 -9.03 -1.07
N ARG A 159 3.64 -9.82 -0.61
CA ARG A 159 3.72 -10.56 0.67
C ARG A 159 4.94 -11.47 0.75
N ASP A 160 5.27 -12.13 -0.35
CA ASP A 160 6.40 -13.06 -0.45
C ASP A 160 7.68 -12.36 -0.97
N GLY A 161 7.64 -11.03 -1.13
CA GLY A 161 8.73 -10.24 -1.68
C GLY A 161 8.96 -10.51 -3.17
N GLY A 162 10.20 -10.85 -3.53
CA GLY A 162 10.59 -11.12 -4.92
C GLY A 162 12.00 -10.63 -5.21
N THR A 163 12.27 -10.33 -6.48
CA THR A 163 13.60 -9.90 -6.97
C THR A 163 14.07 -8.60 -6.32
N HIS A 164 13.16 -7.65 -6.10
CA HIS A 164 13.43 -6.39 -5.42
C HIS A 164 13.86 -6.62 -3.96
N LEU A 165 13.17 -7.48 -3.21
CA LEU A 165 13.57 -7.84 -1.85
C LEU A 165 14.93 -8.55 -1.80
N ALA A 166 15.16 -9.51 -2.70
CA ALA A 166 16.43 -10.23 -2.79
C ALA A 166 17.59 -9.26 -3.10
N GLY A 167 17.38 -8.33 -4.05
CA GLY A 167 18.33 -7.27 -4.38
C GLY A 167 18.61 -6.34 -3.21
N PHE A 168 17.57 -5.89 -2.50
CA PHE A 168 17.68 -5.06 -1.31
C PHE A 168 18.51 -5.76 -0.21
N ARG A 169 18.17 -7.00 0.13
CA ARG A 169 18.89 -7.77 1.18
C ARG A 169 20.35 -8.00 0.83
N GLY A 170 20.63 -8.35 -0.44
CA GLY A 170 22.00 -8.51 -0.92
C GLY A 170 22.81 -7.21 -0.88
N ALA A 171 22.21 -6.10 -1.33
CA ALA A 171 22.85 -4.80 -1.33
C ALA A 171 23.13 -4.29 0.10
N LEU A 172 22.15 -4.42 1.01
CA LEU A 172 22.28 -4.03 2.41
C LEU A 172 23.40 -4.81 3.11
N THR A 173 23.39 -6.14 3.00
CA THR A 173 24.39 -7.01 3.63
C THR A 173 25.81 -6.66 3.15
N ARG A 174 25.97 -6.46 1.84
CA ARG A 174 27.26 -6.05 1.24
C ARG A 174 27.71 -4.69 1.74
N GLN A 175 26.80 -3.72 1.83
CA GLN A 175 27.15 -2.36 2.25
C GLN A 175 27.50 -2.28 3.73
N VAL A 176 26.77 -2.98 4.60
CA VAL A 176 27.06 -3.04 6.04
C VAL A 176 28.41 -3.71 6.30
N ASN A 177 28.67 -4.87 5.66
CA ASN A 177 29.97 -5.54 5.79
C ASN A 177 31.12 -4.66 5.27
N GLY A 178 30.96 -4.04 4.09
CA GLY A 178 31.97 -3.16 3.52
C GLY A 178 32.29 -1.96 4.41
N TYR A 179 31.30 -1.41 5.11
CA TYR A 179 31.53 -0.35 6.10
C TYR A 179 32.23 -0.91 7.36
N ALA A 180 31.77 -2.05 7.89
CA ALA A 180 32.35 -2.68 9.07
C ALA A 180 33.85 -3.00 8.90
N GLU A 181 34.29 -3.46 7.73
CA GLU A 181 35.70 -3.70 7.42
C GLU A 181 36.57 -2.44 7.52
N VAL A 182 36.00 -1.26 7.26
CA VAL A 182 36.72 0.02 7.35
C VAL A 182 36.86 0.47 8.79
N VAL A 183 35.80 0.33 9.60
CA VAL A 183 35.74 0.89 10.96
C VAL A 183 36.19 -0.10 12.05
N ALA A 184 35.92 -1.39 11.88
CA ALA A 184 36.16 -2.44 12.88
C ALA A 184 37.41 -3.29 12.59
N LYS A 185 38.48 -2.71 12.00
CA LYS A 185 39.67 -3.46 11.55
C LYS A 185 40.35 -4.33 12.61
N LYS A 186 40.17 -4.05 13.90
CA LYS A 186 40.77 -4.81 15.01
C LYS A 186 39.89 -5.97 15.49
N GLU A 187 38.60 -5.93 15.19
CA GLU A 187 37.64 -6.95 15.58
C GLU A 187 37.29 -7.73 14.31
N LYS A 188 37.68 -9.01 14.24
CA LYS A 188 37.32 -9.88 13.11
C LYS A 188 35.84 -10.25 13.20
N ILE A 189 34.96 -9.28 12.95
CA ILE A 189 33.52 -9.46 12.94
C ILE A 189 33.12 -9.85 11.51
N ALA A 190 32.55 -11.04 11.37
CA ALA A 190 31.90 -11.46 10.13
C ALA A 190 30.38 -11.33 10.35
N LEU A 191 29.75 -10.32 9.75
CA LEU A 191 28.32 -10.09 9.88
C LEU A 191 27.56 -10.91 8.84
N THR A 192 26.65 -11.76 9.29
CA THR A 192 25.70 -12.43 8.42
C THR A 192 24.62 -11.46 7.94
N GLY A 193 23.84 -11.88 6.94
CA GLY A 193 22.71 -11.08 6.48
C GLY A 193 21.67 -10.87 7.57
N ASP A 194 21.47 -11.86 8.44
CA ASP A 194 20.48 -11.79 9.52
C ASP A 194 20.94 -10.79 10.59
N ASP A 195 22.24 -10.78 10.93
CA ASP A 195 22.83 -9.78 11.84
C ASP A 195 22.62 -8.34 11.31
N CYS A 196 22.73 -8.16 9.99
CA CYS A 196 22.52 -6.84 9.37
C CYS A 196 21.05 -6.37 9.42
N ARG A 197 20.09 -7.29 9.56
CA ARG A 197 18.64 -7.02 9.47
C ARG A 197 17.90 -7.17 10.79
N GLU A 198 18.58 -7.58 11.85
CA GLU A 198 18.02 -7.60 13.20
C GLU A 198 17.48 -6.22 13.56
N GLY A 199 16.20 -6.13 13.93
CA GLY A 199 15.54 -4.86 14.26
C GLY A 199 15.34 -3.90 13.08
N LEU A 200 15.57 -4.33 11.83
CA LEU A 200 15.35 -3.50 10.64
C LEU A 200 13.87 -3.36 10.33
N THR A 201 13.40 -2.13 10.19
CA THR A 201 12.12 -1.84 9.53
C THR A 201 12.40 -1.09 8.23
N ALA A 202 11.81 -1.55 7.13
CA ALA A 202 11.95 -0.91 5.83
C ALA A 202 10.66 -0.95 5.01
N VAL A 203 10.48 0.07 4.17
CA VAL A 203 9.48 0.11 3.10
C VAL A 203 10.24 0.24 1.78
N LEU A 204 10.08 -0.75 0.90
CA LEU A 204 10.70 -0.83 -0.42
C LEU A 204 9.59 -0.75 -1.49
N SER A 205 9.57 0.33 -2.26
CA SER A 205 8.66 0.52 -3.39
C SER A 205 9.42 0.56 -4.71
N VAL A 206 8.96 -0.21 -5.70
CA VAL A 206 9.51 -0.30 -7.07
C VAL A 206 8.43 -0.02 -8.11
#